data_AF-A0AA47GUQ5-F1
#
_entry.id   AF-A0AA47GUQ5-F1
#
_cell.length_a   1.000
_cell.length_b   1.000
_cell.length_c   1.000
_cell.angle_alpha   90.00
_cell.angle_beta   90.00
_cell.angle_gamma   90.00
#
_symmetry.space_group_name_H-M   'P 1'
#
loop_
_entity.id
_entity.type
_entity.pdbx_description
1 polymer ?
#
loop_
_entity_poly.entity_id
_entity_poly.type
_entity_poly.pdbx_seq_one_letter_code
_entity_poly.pdbx_strand_id
1 'polypeptide(L)'
;RIEKQVNYMESNPDIVASGGNVEEFDERGVLQTSSKHTRHEVLLFRQLHAIAICHPTAILRHSALLNNNIRYNEKYPYIEDNKLFFDLSQVGRLGNLPDILLAYRRHPDRTSVKHHETLARLLPGLHAEIYESLCRKYALNPAIDNPGEWRRKIPRNHDAIWIFLWYTVTRNTDLTKLKKLRLVLFTHLRLTA
;
A
#
# COMPACT_ATOMS: atom_id res chain seq x y z
N ARG A 1 -15.00 16.03 9.50
CA ARG A 1 -13.86 15.21 8.99
C ARG A 1 -12.78 15.02 10.06
N ILE A 2 -12.05 16.07 10.46
CA ILE A 2 -10.88 15.96 11.35
C ILE A 2 -11.21 15.26 12.67
N GLU A 3 -12.32 15.61 13.32
CA GLU A 3 -12.80 14.94 14.54
C GLU A 3 -12.90 13.41 14.39
N LYS A 4 -13.50 12.91 13.29
CA LYS A 4 -13.57 11.45 13.01
C LYS A 4 -12.19 10.83 12.91
N GLN A 5 -11.26 11.52 12.24
CA GLN A 5 -9.88 11.04 12.07
C GLN A 5 -9.14 10.99 13.40
N VAL A 6 -9.27 12.03 14.23
CA VAL A 6 -8.69 12.08 15.58
C VAL A 6 -9.27 10.96 16.43
N ASN A 7 -10.60 10.83 16.52
CA ASN A 7 -11.25 9.78 17.31
C ASN A 7 -10.81 8.37 16.89
N TYR A 8 -10.64 8.14 15.58
CA TYR A 8 -10.12 6.87 15.07
C TYR A 8 -8.67 6.62 15.52
N MET A 9 -7.80 7.63 15.43
CA MET A 9 -6.40 7.51 15.85
C MET A 9 -6.26 7.34 17.37
N GLU A 10 -7.10 8.00 18.17
CA GLU A 10 -7.13 7.84 19.63
C GLU A 10 -7.62 6.44 20.04
N SER A 11 -8.64 5.93 19.34
CA SER A 11 -9.19 4.59 19.62
C SER A 11 -8.28 3.44 19.13
N ASN A 12 -7.28 3.74 18.28
CA ASN A 12 -6.38 2.74 17.69
C ASN A 12 -4.90 3.18 17.85
N PRO A 13 -4.32 3.03 19.05
CA PRO A 13 -2.98 3.54 19.36
C PRO A 13 -1.86 2.88 18.54
N ASP A 14 -2.07 1.67 18.02
CA ASP A 14 -1.13 0.94 17.16
C ASP A 14 -1.10 1.47 15.72
N ILE A 15 -2.08 2.27 15.31
CA ILE A 15 -2.10 2.93 14.01
C ILE A 15 -1.25 4.21 14.07
N VAL A 16 -0.27 4.32 13.19
CA VAL A 16 0.66 5.47 13.10
C VAL A 16 0.33 6.41 11.95
N ALA A 17 -0.46 5.95 10.97
CA ALA A 17 -0.94 6.77 9.87
C ALA A 17 -2.29 6.28 9.38
N SER A 18 -3.17 7.23 9.07
CA SER A 18 -4.49 6.96 8.54
C SER A 18 -4.95 7.98 7.51
N GLY A 19 -5.97 7.63 6.75
CA GLY A 19 -6.73 8.52 5.88
C GLY A 19 -8.12 7.95 5.64
N GLY A 20 -8.68 8.17 4.47
CA GLY A 20 -9.99 7.63 4.13
C GLY A 20 -10.30 7.74 2.65
N ASN A 21 -11.57 7.53 2.32
CA ASN A 21 -12.04 7.56 0.93
C ASN A 21 -12.15 9.00 0.44
N VAL A 22 -12.06 9.16 -0.87
CA VAL A 22 -12.17 10.47 -1.54
C VAL A 22 -13.16 10.37 -2.67
N GLU A 23 -14.05 11.34 -2.78
CA GLU A 23 -14.91 11.52 -3.94
C GLU A 23 -14.22 12.49 -4.91
N GLU A 24 -13.83 12.01 -6.09
CA GLU A 24 -13.21 12.84 -7.11
C GLU A 24 -14.29 13.46 -8.00
N PHE A 25 -14.20 14.75 -8.26
CA PHE A 25 -15.16 15.47 -9.10
C PHE A 25 -14.48 16.50 -10.02
N ASP A 26 -15.14 16.88 -11.10
CA ASP A 26 -14.76 18.01 -11.95
C ASP A 26 -15.97 18.88 -12.33
N GLU A 27 -15.84 19.73 -13.35
CA GLU A 27 -16.91 20.61 -13.84
C GLU A 27 -18.14 19.85 -14.37
N ARG A 28 -18.00 18.57 -14.71
CA ARG A 28 -19.06 17.70 -15.23
C ARG A 28 -19.73 16.87 -14.13
N GLY A 29 -19.26 16.97 -12.89
CA GLY A 29 -19.83 16.27 -11.73
C GLY A 29 -18.86 15.26 -11.11
N VAL A 30 -19.43 14.28 -10.40
CA VAL A 30 -18.66 13.21 -9.73
C VAL A 30 -18.08 12.27 -10.78
N LEU A 31 -16.78 12.02 -10.67
CA LEU A 31 -16.03 11.15 -11.57
C LEU A 31 -15.91 9.73 -11.00
N GLN A 32 -15.51 9.62 -9.73
CA GLN A 32 -15.32 8.34 -9.06
C GLN A 32 -15.20 8.51 -7.54
N THR A 33 -15.37 7.41 -6.80
CA THR A 33 -14.95 7.34 -5.38
C THR A 33 -13.68 6.50 -5.27
N SER A 34 -12.57 7.14 -4.89
CA SER A 34 -11.30 6.49 -4.58
C SER A 34 -11.39 5.83 -3.21
N SER A 35 -11.64 4.51 -3.21
CA SER A 35 -11.77 3.73 -1.99
C SER A 35 -10.42 3.16 -1.54
N LYS A 36 -10.10 3.33 -0.25
CA LYS A 36 -8.91 2.79 0.40
C LYS A 36 -9.28 1.65 1.34
N HIS A 37 -8.39 0.68 1.46
CA HIS A 37 -8.62 -0.45 2.36
C HIS A 37 -8.36 -0.01 3.79
N THR A 38 -9.13 -0.57 4.72
CA THR A 38 -9.02 -0.24 6.15
C THR A 38 -8.02 -1.13 6.87
N ARG A 39 -7.67 -2.29 6.28
CA ARG A 39 -6.83 -3.31 6.89
C ARG A 39 -5.35 -3.11 6.60
N HIS A 40 -4.54 -3.08 7.67
CA HIS A 40 -3.08 -2.93 7.61
C HIS A 40 -2.41 -3.90 6.63
N GLU A 41 -2.72 -5.20 6.70
CA GLU A 41 -2.07 -6.18 5.82
C GLU A 41 -2.31 -5.85 4.35
N VAL A 42 -3.54 -5.52 3.97
CA VAL A 42 -3.87 -5.17 2.59
C VAL A 42 -3.18 -3.88 2.17
N LEU A 43 -3.11 -2.90 3.07
CA LEU A 43 -2.42 -1.63 2.81
C LEU A 43 -0.93 -1.83 2.54
N LEU A 44 -0.26 -2.68 3.32
CA LEU A 44 1.15 -3.01 3.11
C LEU A 44 1.42 -3.52 1.69
N PHE A 45 0.66 -4.53 1.25
CA PHE A 45 0.82 -5.11 -0.08
C PHE A 45 0.33 -4.16 -1.17
N ARG A 46 -0.69 -3.32 -0.91
CA ARG A 46 -1.14 -2.32 -1.89
C ARG A 46 -0.06 -1.32 -2.27
N GLN A 47 0.85 -0.96 -1.36
CA GLN A 47 1.95 -0.03 -1.66
C GLN A 47 2.86 -0.48 -2.82
N LEU A 48 2.84 -1.78 -3.18
CA LEU A 48 3.52 -2.29 -4.37
C LEU A 48 2.93 -1.79 -5.71
N HIS A 49 1.73 -1.21 -5.68
CA HIS A 49 0.97 -0.84 -6.89
C HIS A 49 0.24 0.49 -6.79
N ALA A 50 -0.15 0.88 -5.59
CA ALA A 50 -0.97 2.04 -5.35
C ALA A 50 -0.69 2.62 -3.96
N ILE A 51 -0.92 3.91 -3.81
CA ILE A 51 -0.75 4.57 -2.53
C ILE A 51 -1.73 4.04 -1.48
N ALA A 52 -1.21 3.69 -0.30
CA ALA A 52 -1.98 3.12 0.80
C ALA A 52 -2.98 4.12 1.41
N ILE A 53 -2.57 5.38 1.53
CA ILE A 53 -3.33 6.46 2.14
C ILE A 53 -3.46 7.57 1.10
N CYS A 54 -4.67 8.09 0.88
CA CYS A 54 -4.82 9.25 0.00
C CYS A 54 -4.21 10.47 0.70
N HIS A 55 -3.13 11.04 0.13
CA HIS A 55 -2.36 12.12 0.74
C HIS A 55 -3.18 13.28 1.34
N PRO A 56 -4.15 13.90 0.64
CA PRO A 56 -4.93 15.00 1.20
C PRO A 56 -5.90 14.56 2.31
N THR A 57 -6.06 13.25 2.52
CA THR A 57 -6.81 12.67 3.64
C THR A 57 -5.93 12.30 4.83
N ALA A 58 -4.61 12.36 4.72
CA ALA A 58 -3.73 11.78 5.72
C ALA A 58 -3.84 12.46 7.10
N ILE A 59 -3.77 11.65 8.15
CA ILE A 59 -3.53 12.01 9.55
C ILE A 59 -2.42 11.10 10.08
N LEU A 60 -1.45 11.67 10.79
CA LEU A 60 -0.24 10.97 11.22
C LEU A 60 -0.06 11.09 12.73
N ARG A 61 0.44 10.02 13.36
CA ARG A 61 0.83 10.05 14.77
C ARG A 61 2.17 10.76 14.89
N HIS A 62 2.17 11.93 15.53
CA HIS A 62 3.36 12.77 15.68
C HIS A 62 4.54 12.05 16.36
N SER A 63 4.27 11.25 17.40
CA SER A 63 5.31 10.50 18.10
C SER A 63 5.99 9.45 17.21
N ALA A 64 5.26 8.85 16.26
CA ALA A 64 5.85 7.88 15.32
C ALA A 64 6.87 8.56 14.39
N LEU A 65 6.62 9.81 13.98
CA LEU A 65 7.57 10.59 13.18
C LEU A 65 8.82 10.95 13.98
N LEU A 66 8.65 11.54 15.17
CA LEU A 66 9.78 12.01 15.98
C LEU A 66 10.64 10.88 16.51
N ASN A 67 10.04 9.86 17.11
CA ASN A 67 10.78 8.79 17.79
C ASN A 67 11.60 7.92 16.81
N ASN A 68 11.20 7.90 15.53
CA ASN A 68 11.86 7.11 14.50
C ASN A 68 12.61 7.98 13.47
N ASN A 69 12.68 9.30 13.70
CA ASN A 69 13.28 10.28 12.78
C ASN A 69 12.79 10.14 11.32
N ILE A 70 11.49 9.90 11.15
CA ILE A 70 10.86 9.75 9.83
C ILE A 70 10.51 11.13 9.29
N ARG A 71 11.00 11.43 8.09
CA ARG A 71 10.79 12.70 7.37
C ARG A 71 10.62 12.41 5.87
N TYR A 72 10.19 13.41 5.11
CA TYR A 72 10.22 13.31 3.66
C TYR A 72 11.65 13.06 3.18
N ASN A 73 11.78 12.13 2.25
CA ASN A 73 13.06 11.74 1.68
C ASN A 73 13.23 12.41 0.32
N GLU A 74 14.17 13.35 0.24
CA GLU A 74 14.45 14.15 -0.95
C GLU A 74 14.92 13.31 -2.16
N LYS A 75 15.32 12.04 -1.96
CA LYS A 75 15.62 11.11 -3.05
C LYS A 75 14.38 10.65 -3.82
N TYR A 76 13.18 10.94 -3.32
CA TYR A 76 11.91 10.49 -3.84
C TYR A 76 10.98 11.64 -4.25
N PRO A 77 11.43 12.58 -5.11
CA PRO A 77 10.59 13.71 -5.51
C PRO A 77 9.30 13.22 -6.19
N TYR A 78 8.19 13.90 -5.90
CA TYR A 78 6.84 13.60 -6.38
C TYR A 78 6.20 12.29 -5.88
N ILE A 79 6.91 11.48 -5.09
CA ILE A 79 6.40 10.29 -4.39
C ILE A 79 6.84 10.25 -2.92
N GLU A 80 7.12 11.43 -2.36
CA GLU A 80 7.59 11.61 -0.99
C GLU A 80 6.55 11.07 0.00
N ASP A 81 5.27 11.21 -0.33
CA ASP A 81 4.14 10.70 0.45
C ASP A 81 4.11 9.17 0.49
N ASN A 82 4.31 8.51 -0.65
CA ASN A 82 4.35 7.05 -0.73
C ASN A 82 5.55 6.49 0.07
N LYS A 83 6.72 7.13 -0.06
CA LYS A 83 7.89 6.76 0.76
C LYS A 83 7.62 6.98 2.25
N LEU A 84 7.01 8.10 2.62
CA LEU A 84 6.67 8.40 4.01
C LEU A 84 5.72 7.34 4.61
N PHE A 85 4.67 6.94 3.88
CA PHE A 85 3.75 5.91 4.35
C PHE A 85 4.40 4.53 4.46
N PHE A 86 5.33 4.21 3.56
CA PHE A 86 6.13 3.00 3.67
C PHE A 86 7.00 3.01 4.93
N ASP A 87 7.71 4.10 5.19
CA ASP A 87 8.59 4.23 6.37
C ASP A 87 7.78 4.15 7.67
N LEU A 88 6.63 4.82 7.74
CA LEU A 88 5.70 4.71 8.86
C LEU A 88 5.18 3.28 9.06
N SER A 89 4.93 2.54 7.97
CA SER A 89 4.47 1.16 8.05
C SER A 89 5.52 0.17 8.62
N GLN A 90 6.78 0.59 8.73
CA GLN A 90 7.84 -0.19 9.37
C GLN A 90 7.79 -0.08 10.91
N VAL A 91 7.24 1.00 11.44
CA VAL A 91 7.26 1.32 12.89
C VAL A 91 5.89 1.21 13.55
N GLY A 92 4.83 1.04 12.76
CA GLY A 92 3.48 0.82 13.26
C GLY A 92 2.50 0.46 12.16
N ARG A 93 1.21 0.39 12.51
CA ARG A 93 0.18 -0.01 11.55
C ARG A 93 -0.34 1.17 10.75
N LEU A 94 -0.76 0.84 9.55
CA LEU A 94 -1.56 1.71 8.71
C LEU A 94 -3.02 1.27 8.83
N GLY A 95 -3.95 2.20 8.78
CA GLY A 95 -5.38 1.91 8.67
C GLY A 95 -6.10 3.08 8.05
N ASN A 96 -7.26 2.86 7.43
CA ASN A 96 -8.07 3.95 6.89
C ASN A 96 -9.49 3.87 7.44
N LEU A 97 -10.16 5.03 7.49
CA LEU A 97 -11.59 5.12 7.68
C LEU A 97 -12.32 4.70 6.39
N PRO A 98 -13.46 3.99 6.50
CA PRO A 98 -14.30 3.66 5.34
C PRO A 98 -15.11 4.87 4.84
N ASP A 99 -15.15 5.97 5.61
CA ASP A 99 -15.84 7.21 5.26
C ASP A 99 -15.19 7.94 4.08
N ILE A 100 -16.01 8.63 3.28
CA ILE A 100 -15.53 9.67 2.38
C ILE A 100 -15.14 10.88 3.24
N LEU A 101 -13.85 11.23 3.21
CA LEU A 101 -13.29 12.32 4.02
C LEU A 101 -13.12 13.61 3.23
N LEU A 102 -13.10 13.55 1.90
CA LEU A 102 -12.79 14.69 1.06
C LEU A 102 -13.47 14.58 -0.31
N ALA A 103 -14.04 15.68 -0.77
CA ALA A 103 -14.34 15.88 -2.20
C ALA A 103 -13.09 16.51 -2.85
N TYR A 104 -12.44 15.78 -3.76
CA TYR A 104 -11.19 16.19 -4.40
C TYR A 104 -11.42 16.61 -5.84
N ARG A 105 -11.19 17.90 -6.13
CA ARG A 105 -11.34 18.44 -7.48
C ARG A 105 -10.22 17.93 -8.38
N ARG A 106 -10.62 17.38 -9.52
CA ARG A 106 -9.73 16.79 -10.51
C ARG A 106 -9.29 17.83 -11.54
N HIS A 107 -8.06 18.31 -11.44
CA HIS A 107 -7.50 19.20 -12.47
C HIS A 107 -6.74 18.41 -13.56
N PRO A 108 -6.73 18.88 -14.82
CA PRO A 108 -5.91 18.29 -15.89
C PRO A 108 -4.41 18.35 -15.57
N ASP A 109 -3.97 19.43 -14.93
CA ASP A 109 -2.57 19.78 -14.68
C ASP A 109 -1.97 19.17 -13.41
N ARG A 110 -2.42 17.97 -13.01
CA ARG A 110 -1.96 17.32 -11.78
C ARG A 110 -0.50 16.88 -11.87
N THR A 111 0.20 16.97 -10.74
CA THR A 111 1.63 16.63 -10.57
C THR A 111 1.99 15.26 -11.17
N SER A 112 1.10 14.26 -11.00
CA SER A 112 1.31 12.91 -11.52
C SER A 112 1.34 12.83 -13.05
N VAL A 113 0.63 13.73 -13.74
CA VAL A 113 0.65 13.84 -15.20
C VAL A 113 1.91 14.59 -15.65
N LYS A 114 2.23 15.69 -14.96
CA LYS A 114 3.39 16.54 -15.29
C LYS A 114 4.75 15.85 -15.11
N HIS A 115 4.88 15.00 -14.09
CA HIS A 115 6.17 14.37 -13.73
C HIS A 115 6.19 12.86 -13.98
N HIS A 116 5.41 12.39 -14.97
CA HIS A 116 5.27 10.96 -15.27
C HIS A 116 6.61 10.26 -15.51
N GLU A 117 7.56 10.91 -16.20
CA GLU A 117 8.89 10.35 -16.45
C GLU A 117 9.71 10.15 -15.17
N THR A 118 9.66 11.13 -14.26
CA THR A 118 10.32 11.05 -12.95
C THR A 118 9.71 9.92 -12.12
N LEU A 119 8.38 9.82 -12.13
CA LEU A 119 7.64 8.75 -11.45
C LEU A 119 8.02 7.37 -11.97
N ALA A 120 8.08 7.20 -13.30
CA ALA A 120 8.46 5.94 -13.94
C ALA A 120 9.88 5.49 -13.57
N ARG A 121 10.78 6.44 -13.28
CA ARG A 121 12.15 6.17 -12.84
C ARG A 121 12.24 5.76 -11.37
N LEU A 122 11.47 6.40 -10.48
CA LEU A 122 11.62 6.25 -9.04
C LEU A 122 10.76 5.12 -8.44
N LEU A 123 9.53 4.91 -8.94
CA LEU A 123 8.61 3.91 -8.42
C LEU A 123 9.18 2.48 -8.42
N PRO A 124 9.92 2.01 -9.45
CA PRO A 124 10.52 0.68 -9.43
C PRO A 124 11.46 0.46 -8.23
N GLY A 125 12.27 1.47 -7.88
CA GLY A 125 13.18 1.40 -6.73
C GLY A 125 12.42 1.32 -5.41
N LEU A 126 11.43 2.18 -5.22
CA LEU A 126 10.57 2.14 -4.03
C LEU A 126 9.83 0.80 -3.91
N HIS A 127 9.26 0.29 -5.01
CA HIS A 127 8.54 -0.97 -4.96
C HIS A 127 9.46 -2.18 -4.70
N ALA A 128 10.72 -2.13 -5.16
CA ALA A 128 11.73 -3.13 -4.80
C ALA A 128 12.04 -3.07 -3.28
N GLU A 129 12.23 -1.89 -2.72
CA GLU A 129 12.44 -1.69 -1.28
C GLU A 129 11.26 -2.23 -0.45
N ILE A 130 10.03 -1.92 -0.86
CA ILE A 130 8.80 -2.43 -0.23
C ILE A 130 8.76 -3.96 -0.32
N TYR A 131 9.01 -4.51 -1.50
CA TYR A 131 8.98 -5.96 -1.73
C TYR A 131 10.01 -6.70 -0.87
N GLU A 132 11.23 -6.19 -0.76
CA GLU A 132 12.25 -6.75 0.11
C GLU A 132 11.86 -6.67 1.59
N SER A 133 11.31 -5.54 2.04
CA SER A 133 10.80 -5.40 3.40
C SER A 133 9.71 -6.44 3.69
N LEU A 134 8.75 -6.63 2.78
CA LEU A 134 7.70 -7.65 2.92
C LEU A 134 8.28 -9.06 2.95
N CYS A 135 9.26 -9.36 2.08
CA CYS A 135 9.95 -10.65 2.10
C CYS A 135 10.63 -10.90 3.45
N ARG A 136 11.33 -9.90 4.01
CA ARG A 136 11.94 -10.01 5.34
C ARG A 136 10.89 -10.19 6.44
N LYS A 137 9.87 -9.33 6.46
CA LYS A 137 8.79 -9.33 7.47
C LYS A 137 8.07 -10.67 7.56
N TYR A 138 7.82 -11.29 6.42
CA TYR A 138 7.12 -12.58 6.35
C TYR A 138 8.07 -13.75 6.09
N ALA A 139 9.39 -13.57 6.21
CA ALA A 139 10.39 -14.60 5.93
C ALA A 139 10.14 -15.37 4.61
N LEU A 140 9.75 -14.65 3.56
CA LEU A 140 9.39 -15.22 2.26
C LEU A 140 10.67 -15.47 1.47
N ASN A 141 10.91 -16.74 1.15
CA ASN A 141 11.90 -17.09 0.15
C ASN A 141 11.33 -18.17 -0.77
N PRO A 142 10.63 -17.80 -1.86
CA PRO A 142 9.98 -18.77 -2.74
C PRO A 142 10.99 -19.67 -3.47
N ALA A 143 12.29 -19.33 -3.46
CA ALA A 143 13.29 -20.21 -4.03
C ALA A 143 13.56 -21.44 -3.14
N ILE A 144 13.48 -21.27 -1.81
CA ILE A 144 13.92 -22.26 -0.81
C ILE A 144 12.72 -22.89 -0.07
N ASP A 145 11.65 -22.12 0.18
CA ASP A 145 10.50 -22.56 0.96
C ASP A 145 9.69 -23.66 0.26
N ASN A 146 9.22 -24.64 1.04
CA ASN A 146 8.24 -25.60 0.53
C ASN A 146 6.89 -24.91 0.23
N PRO A 147 6.15 -25.32 -0.82
CA PRO A 147 4.85 -24.75 -1.16
C PRO A 147 3.73 -24.91 -0.09
N GLY A 148 3.99 -25.53 1.06
CA GLY A 148 3.09 -25.50 2.22
C GLY A 148 3.45 -24.43 3.25
N GLU A 149 4.74 -24.10 3.38
CA GLU A 149 5.27 -23.28 4.47
C GLU A 149 5.01 -21.79 4.25
N TRP A 150 5.24 -21.29 3.05
CA TRP A 150 4.89 -19.91 2.68
C TRP A 150 3.42 -19.54 2.93
N ARG A 151 2.48 -20.49 2.86
CA ARG A 151 1.05 -20.22 3.14
C ARG A 151 0.81 -19.81 4.58
N ARG A 152 1.64 -20.33 5.50
CA ARG A 152 1.57 -19.97 6.93
C ARG A 152 2.20 -18.60 7.19
N LYS A 153 3.08 -18.15 6.30
CA LYS A 153 3.83 -16.90 6.38
C LYS A 153 3.09 -15.72 5.73
N ILE A 154 2.33 -15.94 4.66
CA ILE A 154 1.57 -14.90 3.95
C ILE A 154 0.30 -14.53 4.75
N PRO A 155 -0.12 -13.24 4.79
CA PRO A 155 -1.39 -12.88 5.43
C PRO A 155 -2.57 -13.65 4.87
N ARG A 156 -3.51 -14.07 5.73
CA ARG A 156 -4.72 -14.80 5.31
C ARG A 156 -5.79 -13.91 4.68
N ASN A 157 -5.51 -12.62 4.44
CA ASN A 157 -6.43 -11.75 3.74
C ASN A 157 -6.34 -12.04 2.24
N HIS A 158 -7.45 -12.49 1.65
CA HIS A 158 -7.56 -12.84 0.24
C HIS A 158 -7.06 -11.72 -0.68
N ASP A 159 -7.44 -10.47 -0.44
CA ASP A 159 -7.01 -9.32 -1.27
C ASP A 159 -5.49 -9.11 -1.19
N ALA A 160 -4.92 -9.18 0.01
CA ALA A 160 -3.47 -9.03 0.20
C ALA A 160 -2.69 -10.11 -0.55
N ILE A 161 -3.17 -11.37 -0.51
CA ILE A 161 -2.58 -12.50 -1.23
C ILE A 161 -2.58 -12.22 -2.73
N TRP A 162 -3.72 -11.84 -3.31
CA TRP A 162 -3.81 -11.59 -4.75
C TRP A 162 -2.94 -10.44 -5.22
N ILE A 163 -2.88 -9.36 -4.43
CA ILE A 163 -2.04 -8.19 -4.74
C ILE A 163 -0.55 -8.59 -4.76
N PHE A 164 -0.13 -9.41 -3.80
CA PHE A 164 1.23 -9.94 -3.74
C PHE A 164 1.55 -10.85 -4.93
N LEU A 165 0.68 -11.81 -5.22
CA LEU A 165 0.88 -12.76 -6.32
C LEU A 165 0.95 -12.01 -7.65
N TRP A 166 0.02 -11.08 -7.87
CA TRP A 166 0.00 -10.26 -9.08
C TRP A 166 1.28 -9.44 -9.24
N TYR A 167 1.76 -8.76 -8.18
CA TYR A 167 3.05 -8.04 -8.22
C TYR A 167 4.20 -8.96 -8.62
N THR A 168 4.27 -10.11 -7.98
CA THR A 168 5.37 -11.06 -8.18
C THR A 168 5.39 -11.57 -9.62
N VAL A 169 4.23 -11.86 -10.20
CA VAL A 169 4.06 -12.29 -11.58
C VAL A 169 4.43 -11.20 -12.59
N THR A 170 3.95 -9.97 -12.39
CA THR A 170 4.13 -8.89 -13.38
C THR A 170 5.54 -8.30 -13.37
N ARG A 171 6.22 -8.29 -12.23
CA ARG A 171 7.59 -7.78 -12.09
C ARG A 171 8.68 -8.83 -12.29
N ASN A 172 8.43 -10.11 -11.99
CA ASN A 172 9.34 -11.21 -12.33
C ASN A 172 8.81 -11.97 -13.55
N THR A 173 8.96 -11.40 -14.75
CA THR A 173 8.84 -12.11 -16.04
C THR A 173 9.80 -13.31 -16.21
N ASP A 174 10.50 -13.71 -15.14
CA ASP A 174 11.14 -15.00 -15.01
C ASP A 174 10.08 -16.10 -14.76
N LEU A 175 9.70 -16.76 -15.85
CA LEU A 175 8.76 -17.88 -15.89
C LEU A 175 9.14 -19.04 -14.95
N THR A 176 10.39 -19.15 -14.52
CA THR A 176 10.82 -20.19 -13.57
C THR A 176 10.28 -19.92 -12.15
N LYS A 177 10.19 -18.66 -11.73
CA LYS A 177 9.55 -18.26 -10.47
C LYS A 177 8.02 -18.40 -10.54
N LEU A 178 7.44 -18.20 -11.73
CA LEU A 178 6.01 -18.41 -11.99
C LEU A 178 5.55 -19.87 -11.86
N LYS A 179 6.39 -20.85 -12.20
CA LYS A 179 6.08 -22.28 -11.98
C LYS A 179 5.86 -22.60 -10.50
N LYS A 180 6.62 -21.98 -9.60
CA LYS A 180 6.44 -22.13 -8.14
C LYS A 180 5.14 -21.46 -7.67
N LEU A 181 4.82 -20.30 -8.26
CA LEU A 181 3.60 -19.51 -8.01
C LEU A 181 2.31 -20.18 -8.53
N ARG A 182 2.39 -20.91 -9.64
CA ARG A 182 1.29 -21.71 -10.22
C ARG A 182 0.77 -22.75 -9.23
N LEU A 183 1.63 -23.29 -8.37
CA LEU A 183 1.24 -24.20 -7.29
C LEU A 183 0.38 -23.51 -6.21
N VAL A 184 0.56 -22.20 -5.97
CA VAL A 184 -0.31 -21.40 -5.06
C VAL A 184 -1.70 -21.29 -5.63
N LEU A 185 -1.77 -20.84 -6.88
CA LEU A 185 -3.03 -20.52 -7.57
C LEU A 185 -3.94 -21.76 -7.59
N PHE A 186 -3.40 -22.90 -7.99
CA PHE A 186 -4.15 -24.16 -8.06
C PHE A 186 -4.68 -24.66 -6.71
N THR A 187 -4.07 -24.28 -5.59
CA THR A 187 -4.48 -24.79 -4.28
C THR A 187 -5.29 -23.79 -3.46
N HIS A 188 -5.10 -22.48 -3.68
CA HIS A 188 -5.97 -21.46 -3.05
C HIS A 188 -7.37 -21.50 -3.68
N LEU A 189 -7.45 -21.65 -5.01
CA LEU A 189 -8.71 -21.86 -5.73
C LEU A 189 -9.50 -23.10 -5.27
N ARG A 190 -8.81 -24.13 -4.73
CA ARG A 190 -9.44 -25.33 -4.16
C ARG A 190 -9.98 -25.16 -2.73
N LEU A 191 -9.61 -24.10 -2.02
CA LEU A 191 -10.03 -23.85 -0.64
C LEU A 191 -11.11 -22.76 -0.54
N THR A 192 -11.33 -22.04 -1.64
CA THR A 192 -12.39 -21.03 -1.79
C THR A 192 -13.59 -21.55 -2.59
N ALA A 193 -13.57 -22.82 -3.01
CA ALA A 193 -14.66 -23.57 -3.62
C ALA A 193 -15.17 -24.61 -2.62
#